data_AF-A0A2V8D0D4-F1
#
_entry.id   AF-A0A2V8D0D4-F1
#
_cell.length_a   1.000
_cell.length_b   1.000
_cell.length_c   1.000
_cell.angle_alpha   90.00
_cell.angle_beta   90.00
_cell.angle_gamma   90.00
#
_symmetry.space_group_name_H-M   'P 1'
#
loop_
_entity.id
_entity.type
_entity.pdbx_description
1 polymer ?
#
loop_
_entity_poly.entity_id
_entity_poly.type
_entity_poly.pdbx_seq_one_letter_code
_entity_poly.pdbx_strand_id
1 'polypeptide(L)'
;AGLAARGEVAVYTAGFPTHRLVTALAHLAARSQAAFQHWGDADVGGLRIWSFLRSRLACPLALVRTTAEWVASESSLGGRALSSVERHALARMRQELAGAEGPDIESARALIDALLDHGVKIEQERY
;
A
#
# COMPACT_ATOMS: atom_id res chain seq x y z
N ALA A 1 4.51 -7.97 16.66
CA ALA A 1 5.98 -8.16 16.57
C ALA A 1 6.58 -6.98 15.81
N GLY A 2 7.76 -6.50 16.22
CA GLY A 2 8.45 -5.38 15.56
C GLY A 2 8.78 -5.68 14.09
N LEU A 3 9.04 -4.64 13.29
CA LEU A 3 9.62 -4.82 11.95
C LEU A 3 10.95 -5.59 12.05
N ALA A 4 11.27 -6.42 11.06
CA ALA A 4 12.50 -7.22 10.99
C ALA A 4 12.66 -8.33 12.04
N ALA A 5 11.68 -8.55 12.92
CA ALA A 5 11.77 -9.54 13.99
C ALA A 5 11.91 -10.99 13.48
N ARG A 6 11.60 -11.26 12.21
CA ARG A 6 11.70 -12.60 11.60
C ARG A 6 12.79 -12.67 10.53
N GLY A 7 13.82 -11.82 10.63
CA GLY A 7 14.89 -11.74 9.65
C GLY A 7 14.48 -10.99 8.37
N GLU A 8 13.42 -10.17 8.44
CA GLU A 8 13.05 -9.30 7.33
C GLU A 8 13.97 -8.07 7.27
N VAL A 9 14.13 -7.48 6.08
CA VAL A 9 14.81 -6.19 5.92
C VAL A 9 13.76 -5.10 5.75
N ALA A 10 13.70 -4.16 6.70
CA ALA A 10 12.84 -2.99 6.59
C ALA A 10 13.57 -1.86 5.86
N VAL A 11 12.92 -1.30 4.84
CA VAL A 11 13.46 -0.20 4.04
C VAL A 11 12.52 0.99 4.15
N TYR A 12 13.00 2.06 4.77
CA TYR A 12 12.23 3.29 4.92
C TYR A 12 12.39 4.19 3.69
N THR A 13 11.27 4.57 3.05
CA THR A 13 11.29 5.37 1.82
C THR A 13 11.28 6.88 2.06
N ALA A 14 10.91 7.34 3.27
CA ALA A 14 10.73 8.75 3.62
C ALA A 14 9.76 9.51 2.67
N GLY A 15 8.61 8.88 2.37
CA GLY A 15 7.64 9.37 1.38
C GLY A 15 7.82 8.68 0.03
N PHE A 16 7.71 9.44 -1.07
CA PHE A 16 7.83 8.87 -2.41
C PHE A 16 9.29 8.44 -2.69
N PRO A 17 9.54 7.18 -3.07
CA PRO A 17 10.88 6.62 -3.12
C PRO A 17 11.73 7.27 -4.23
N THR A 18 13.00 7.55 -3.90
CA THR A 18 13.95 8.12 -4.86
C THR A 18 14.30 7.12 -5.97
N HIS A 19 14.71 7.62 -7.13
CA HIS A 19 15.13 6.78 -8.25
C HIS A 19 16.22 5.76 -7.84
N ARG A 20 17.21 6.19 -7.04
CA ARG A 20 18.29 5.30 -6.57
C ARG A 20 17.75 4.15 -5.72
N LEU A 21 16.79 4.43 -4.84
CA LEU A 21 16.17 3.41 -4.00
C LEU A 21 15.39 2.41 -4.84
N VAL A 22 14.58 2.89 -5.79
CA VAL A 22 13.81 2.04 -6.70
C VAL A 22 14.73 1.12 -7.50
N THR A 23 15.84 1.64 -8.05
CA THR A 23 16.82 0.84 -8.79
C THR A 23 17.43 -0.26 -7.91
N ALA A 24 17.78 0.06 -6.66
CA ALA A 24 18.30 -0.94 -5.73
C ALA A 24 17.26 -2.03 -5.42
N LEU A 25 16.00 -1.65 -5.16
CA LEU A 25 14.91 -2.59 -4.89
C LEU A 25 14.59 -3.47 -6.10
N ALA A 26 14.59 -2.92 -7.31
CA ALA A 26 14.39 -3.68 -8.54
C ALA A 26 15.52 -4.70 -8.77
N HIS A 27 16.78 -4.33 -8.50
CA HIS A 27 17.90 -5.28 -8.54
C HIS A 27 17.77 -6.40 -7.51
N LEU A 28 17.28 -6.09 -6.30
CA LEU A 28 17.01 -7.11 -5.28
C LEU A 28 15.86 -8.04 -5.68
N ALA A 29 14.78 -7.50 -6.24
CA ALA A 29 13.64 -8.27 -6.72
C ALA A 29 14.05 -9.23 -7.85
N ALA A 30 14.93 -8.82 -8.75
CA ALA A 30 15.41 -9.65 -9.85
C ALA A 30 16.38 -10.77 -9.41
N ARG A 31 16.98 -10.68 -8.22
CA ARG A 31 18.09 -11.57 -7.79
C ARG A 31 17.76 -12.42 -6.56
N SER A 32 16.70 -12.10 -5.84
CA SER A 32 16.31 -12.80 -4.61
C SER A 32 14.97 -13.50 -4.77
N GLN A 33 14.74 -14.52 -3.95
CA GLN A 33 13.42 -15.14 -3.78
C GLN A 33 12.65 -14.50 -2.61
N ALA A 34 13.05 -13.30 -2.18
CA ALA A 34 12.42 -12.63 -1.06
C ALA A 34 11.01 -12.17 -1.43
N ALA A 35 10.08 -12.31 -0.49
CA ALA A 35 8.76 -11.71 -0.62
C ALA A 35 8.87 -10.19 -0.41
N PHE A 36 8.26 -9.41 -1.31
CA PHE A 36 8.20 -7.97 -1.20
C PHE A 36 6.88 -7.54 -0.58
N GLN A 37 6.95 -6.63 0.39
CA GLN A 37 5.81 -6.13 1.14
C GLN A 37 5.89 -4.60 1.23
N HIS A 38 4.73 -3.95 1.26
CA HIS A 38 4.59 -2.51 1.43
C HIS A 38 3.78 -2.20 2.68
N TRP A 39 4.33 -1.31 3.51
CA TRP A 39 3.63 -0.71 4.64
C TRP A 39 3.67 0.81 4.47
N GLY A 40 2.50 1.43 4.46
CA GLY A 40 2.32 2.87 4.42
C GLY A 40 0.89 3.22 4.81
N ASP A 41 0.54 4.50 4.76
CA ASP A 41 -0.78 4.96 5.21
C ASP A 41 -1.92 4.33 4.41
N ALA A 42 -3.07 4.13 5.07
CA ALA A 42 -4.30 3.72 4.43
C ALA A 42 -4.97 4.96 3.82
N ASP A 43 -4.39 5.44 2.73
CA ASP A 43 -4.85 6.62 1.99
C ASP A 43 -4.40 6.59 0.52
N VAL A 44 -4.69 7.67 -0.22
CA VAL A 44 -4.27 7.83 -1.62
C VAL A 44 -2.75 7.85 -1.77
N GLY A 45 -2.02 8.47 -0.85
CA GLY A 45 -0.57 8.60 -0.90
C GLY A 45 0.14 7.26 -0.76
N GLY A 46 -0.23 6.49 0.26
CA GLY A 46 0.29 5.14 0.51
C GLY A 46 0.06 4.20 -0.66
N LEU A 47 -1.16 4.21 -1.22
CA LEU A 47 -1.50 3.42 -2.41
C LEU A 47 -0.76 3.86 -3.69
N ARG A 48 -0.49 5.17 -3.86
CA ARG A 48 0.32 5.67 -4.98
C ARG A 48 1.77 5.19 -4.90
N ILE A 49 2.36 5.18 -3.70
CA ILE A 49 3.72 4.66 -3.49
C ILE A 49 3.75 3.15 -3.80
N TRP A 50 2.78 2.40 -3.28
CA TRP A 50 2.63 0.98 -3.57
C TRP A 50 2.55 0.70 -5.08
N SER A 51 1.63 1.37 -5.78
CA SER A 51 1.42 1.19 -7.22
C SER A 51 2.68 1.53 -8.03
N PHE A 52 3.34 2.63 -7.66
CA PHE A 52 4.60 3.01 -8.27
C PHE A 52 5.69 1.95 -8.07
N LEU A 53 5.90 1.47 -6.85
CA LEU A 53 6.90 0.44 -6.55
C LEU A 53 6.58 -0.86 -7.29
N ARG A 54 5.34 -1.35 -7.21
CA ARG A 54 4.89 -2.57 -7.91
C ARG A 54 5.23 -2.53 -9.40
N SER A 55 4.94 -1.40 -10.06
CA SER A 55 5.23 -1.22 -11.49
C SER A 55 6.73 -1.28 -11.84
N ARG A 56 7.61 -0.96 -10.89
CA ARG A 56 9.07 -0.88 -11.11
C ARG A 56 9.81 -2.15 -10.70
N LEU A 57 9.30 -2.84 -9.68
CA LEU A 57 9.89 -4.09 -9.18
C LEU A 57 9.49 -5.29 -10.05
N ALA A 58 8.38 -5.18 -10.79
CA ALA A 58 7.86 -6.24 -11.66
C ALA A 58 7.64 -7.58 -10.95
N CYS A 59 7.32 -7.52 -9.65
CA CYS A 59 6.94 -8.66 -8.82
C CYS A 59 5.73 -8.28 -7.94
N PRO A 60 5.01 -9.27 -7.38
CA PRO A 60 3.94 -9.00 -6.42
C PRO A 60 4.46 -8.23 -5.20
N LEU A 61 3.75 -7.20 -4.78
CA LEU A 61 4.07 -6.35 -3.63
C LEU A 61 2.90 -6.37 -2.65
N ALA A 62 2.93 -7.26 -1.66
CA ALA A 62 1.80 -7.43 -0.75
C ALA A 62 1.64 -6.21 0.18
N LEU A 63 0.41 -5.74 0.38
CA LEU A 63 0.09 -4.76 1.41
C LEU A 63 0.14 -5.44 2.78
N VAL A 64 0.82 -4.84 3.74
CA VAL A 64 0.89 -5.35 5.11
C VAL A 64 0.51 -4.27 6.10
N ARG A 65 -0.13 -4.72 7.19
CA ARG A 65 -0.60 -3.92 8.33
C ARG A 65 -1.77 -3.00 8.00
N THR A 66 -1.65 -2.13 7.02
CA THR A 66 -2.72 -1.24 6.57
C THR A 66 -3.61 -1.91 5.52
N THR A 67 -4.31 -2.98 5.95
CA THR A 67 -5.20 -3.77 5.07
C THR A 67 -6.66 -3.30 5.14
N ALA A 68 -7.49 -3.84 4.25
CA ALA A 68 -8.93 -3.56 4.24
C ALA A 68 -9.60 -3.95 5.57
N GLU A 69 -9.24 -5.11 6.13
CA GLU A 69 -9.78 -5.60 7.40
C GLU A 69 -9.39 -4.67 8.56
N TRP A 70 -8.16 -4.17 8.54
CA TRP A 70 -7.69 -3.21 9.55
C TRP A 70 -8.41 -1.87 9.42
N VAL A 71 -8.62 -1.36 8.20
CA VAL A 71 -9.43 -0.14 8.01
C VAL A 71 -10.85 -0.35 8.53
N ALA A 72 -11.45 -1.50 8.27
CA ALA A 72 -12.79 -1.81 8.76
C ALA A 72 -12.85 -1.80 10.30
N SER A 73 -11.85 -2.35 11.00
CA SER A 73 -11.80 -2.31 12.46
C SER A 73 -11.54 -0.90 13.02
N GLU A 74 -10.60 -0.17 12.43
CA GLU A 74 -10.14 1.12 12.95
C GLU A 74 -11.05 2.30 12.58
N SER A 75 -11.83 2.19 11.51
CA SER A 75 -12.69 3.28 11.02
C SER A 75 -13.65 3.82 12.08
N SER A 76 -14.10 2.97 13.00
CA SER A 76 -14.98 3.35 14.13
C SER A 76 -14.24 4.04 15.28
N LEU A 77 -12.93 3.80 15.41
CA LEU A 77 -12.07 4.33 16.47
C LEU A 77 -11.43 5.67 16.08
N GLY A 78 -11.40 5.99 14.80
CA GLY A 78 -11.02 7.30 14.28
C GLY A 78 -10.45 7.24 12.88
N GLY A 79 -9.76 8.33 12.52
CA GLY A 79 -9.29 8.58 11.16
C GLY A 79 -9.69 9.97 10.72
N ARG A 80 -9.33 10.33 9.49
CA ARG A 80 -9.71 11.59 8.88
C ARG A 80 -10.70 11.31 7.76
N ALA A 81 -11.75 12.11 7.66
CA ALA A 81 -12.69 11.97 6.55
C ALA A 81 -11.98 12.16 5.21
N LEU A 82 -12.31 11.33 4.23
CA LEU A 82 -11.87 11.52 2.85
C LEU A 82 -12.52 12.77 2.26
N SER A 83 -11.68 13.65 1.71
CA SER A 83 -12.13 14.76 0.87
C SER A 83 -12.74 14.25 -0.44
N SER A 84 -13.49 15.12 -1.13
CA SER A 84 -14.01 14.83 -2.47
C SER A 84 -12.89 14.48 -3.45
N VAL A 85 -11.75 15.19 -3.39
CA VAL A 85 -10.59 14.94 -4.25
C VAL A 85 -10.01 13.54 -4.03
N GLU A 86 -9.86 13.13 -2.77
CA GLU A 86 -9.34 11.80 -2.43
C GLU A 86 -10.29 10.68 -2.85
N ARG A 87 -11.61 10.85 -2.67
CA ARG A 87 -12.61 9.88 -3.16
C ARG A 87 -12.52 9.68 -4.66
N HIS A 88 -12.39 10.77 -5.43
CA HIS A 88 -12.21 10.69 -6.88
C HIS A 88 -10.89 10.02 -7.26
N ALA A 89 -9.80 10.29 -6.53
CA ALA A 89 -8.50 9.67 -6.78
C ALA A 89 -8.52 8.15 -6.50
N LEU A 90 -9.14 7.72 -5.40
CA LEU A 90 -9.35 6.30 -5.07
C LEU A 90 -10.22 5.61 -6.12
N ALA A 91 -11.34 6.21 -6.50
CA ALA A 91 -12.21 5.67 -7.53
C ALA A 91 -11.49 5.51 -8.88
N ARG A 92 -10.67 6.50 -9.28
CA ARG A 92 -9.84 6.40 -10.49
C ARG A 92 -8.82 5.27 -10.37
N MET A 93 -8.10 5.18 -9.26
CA MET A 93 -7.10 4.13 -9.04
C MET A 93 -7.75 2.74 -9.08
N ARG A 94 -8.95 2.58 -8.51
CA ARG A 94 -9.73 1.34 -8.61
C ARG A 94 -9.98 0.90 -10.05
N GLN A 95 -10.28 1.86 -10.94
CA GLN A 95 -10.47 1.59 -12.36
C GLN A 95 -9.16 1.24 -13.07
N GLU A 96 -8.06 1.91 -12.73
CA GLU A 96 -6.73 1.60 -13.26
C GLU A 96 -6.27 0.17 -12.90
N LEU A 97 -6.69 -0.33 -11.73
CA LEU A 97 -6.42 -1.70 -11.30
C LEU A 97 -7.39 -2.73 -11.91
N ALA A 98 -8.39 -2.32 -12.70
CA ALA A 98 -9.50 -3.20 -13.06
C ALA A 98 -9.08 -4.42 -13.90
N GLY A 99 -8.10 -4.24 -14.79
CA GLY A 99 -7.57 -5.28 -15.66
C GLY A 99 -6.27 -5.92 -15.17
N ALA A 100 -5.83 -5.60 -13.96
CA ALA A 100 -4.66 -6.23 -13.34
C ALA A 100 -5.09 -7.41 -12.46
N GLU A 101 -4.27 -8.45 -12.46
CA GLU A 101 -4.46 -9.66 -11.66
C GLU A 101 -3.33 -9.86 -10.65
N GLY A 102 -3.61 -10.60 -9.59
CA GLY A 102 -2.67 -10.95 -8.53
C GLY A 102 -3.23 -10.68 -7.14
N PRO A 103 -2.79 -11.45 -6.13
CA PRO A 103 -3.30 -11.32 -4.75
C PRO A 103 -3.02 -9.94 -4.14
N ASP A 104 -1.93 -9.29 -4.56
CA ASP A 104 -1.60 -7.94 -4.15
C ASP A 104 -2.52 -6.88 -4.79
N ILE A 105 -2.94 -7.10 -6.03
CA ILE A 105 -3.95 -6.26 -6.71
C ILE A 105 -5.32 -6.40 -6.02
N GLU A 106 -5.72 -7.62 -5.70
CA GLU A 106 -6.97 -7.89 -4.97
C GLU A 106 -6.96 -7.21 -3.61
N SER A 107 -5.86 -7.33 -2.87
CA SER A 107 -5.67 -6.65 -1.58
C SER A 107 -5.74 -5.12 -1.71
N ALA A 108 -5.15 -4.54 -2.77
CA ALA A 108 -5.20 -3.11 -3.01
C ALA A 108 -6.62 -2.63 -3.39
N ARG A 109 -7.35 -3.40 -4.20
CA ARG A 109 -8.75 -3.11 -4.54
C ARG A 109 -9.64 -3.20 -3.30
N ALA A 110 -9.45 -4.21 -2.46
CA ALA A 110 -10.15 -4.34 -1.19
C ALA A 110 -9.85 -3.16 -0.24
N LEU A 111 -8.60 -2.72 -0.15
CA LEU A 111 -8.24 -1.55 0.65
C LEU A 111 -8.91 -0.28 0.12
N ILE A 112 -8.90 -0.07 -1.20
CA ILE A 112 -9.59 1.08 -1.83
C ILE A 112 -11.09 1.05 -1.52
N ASP A 113 -11.72 -0.11 -1.63
CA ASP A 113 -13.15 -0.28 -1.35
C ASP A 113 -13.45 0.03 0.13
N ALA A 114 -12.65 -0.50 1.06
CA ALA A 114 -12.79 -0.18 2.49
C ALA A 114 -12.65 1.33 2.78
N LEU A 115 -11.66 2.00 2.19
CA LEU A 115 -11.49 3.45 2.36
C LEU A 115 -12.70 4.24 1.84
N LEU A 116 -13.24 3.86 0.68
CA LEU A 116 -14.40 4.51 0.08
C LEU A 116 -15.67 4.29 0.90
N ASP A 117 -15.91 3.05 1.31
CA ASP A 117 -17.10 2.60 2.05
C ASP A 117 -17.15 3.23 3.45
N HIS A 118 -16.04 3.19 4.18
CA HIS A 118 -15.95 3.83 5.50
C HIS A 118 -15.75 5.34 5.41
N GLY A 119 -15.32 5.85 4.25
CA GLY A 119 -15.16 7.28 4.01
C GLY A 119 -14.03 7.93 4.81
N VAL A 120 -13.05 7.14 5.26
CA VAL A 120 -11.94 7.59 6.11
C VAL A 120 -10.59 7.24 5.49
N LYS A 121 -9.57 8.00 5.87
CA LYS A 121 -8.16 7.65 5.74
C LYS A 121 -7.51 7.53 7.11
N ILE A 122 -6.55 6.63 7.23
CA ILE A 122 -5.94 6.28 8.51
C ILE A 122 -4.41 6.23 8.35
N GLU A 123 -3.71 7.02 9.15
CA GLU A 123 -2.25 7.08 9.18
C GLU A 123 -1.66 5.77 9.75
N GLN A 124 -0.51 5.33 9.22
CA GLN A 124 0.07 4.02 9.54
C GLN A 124 0.52 3.86 11.00
N GLU A 125 0.79 4.96 11.72
CA GLU A 125 1.24 4.94 13.12
C GLU A 125 0.15 4.47 14.10
N ARG A 126 -1.07 4.28 13.61
CA ARG A 126 -2.18 3.71 14.40
C ARG A 126 -2.16 2.17 14.47
N TYR A 127 -1.27 1.51 13.73
CA TYR A 127 -1.13 0.05 13.73
C TYR A 127 -0.34 -0.48 14.92
#